data_AF-B9TNX9-F1
#
_entry.id   AF-B9TNX9-F1
#
_cell.length_a   1.000
_cell.length_b   1.000
_cell.length_c   1.000
_cell.angle_alpha   90.00
_cell.angle_beta   90.00
_cell.angle_gamma   90.00
#
_symmetry.space_group_name_H-M   'P 1'
#
loop_
_entity.id
_entity.type
_entity.pdbx_description
1 polymer ?
#
loop_
_entity_poly.entity_id
_entity_poly.type
_entity_poly.pdbx_seq_one_letter_code
_entity_poly.pdbx_strand_id
1 'polypeptide(L)'
;AREHHGGLHRHGHQRLDTGRHHRHPRPALDSKPRQGRPRHHPDARRERPHRQGPANAAQGPERQRLQSRPPGMGGTEMSDQKWQQEFEALRAIILDSGLEEQVKWGQPCFTLEGRNVVLIHGFKEYCALLFFKGALMQDPKNVLIQQTENVQAARQLRFTTLDEIRRLEKTIKAYVKDAIALEKSGAKVAFKKTTEFSFPEELERKMDDLPALRTAFEELTPGRQRAYLLHFSSAKQAKTREARIEKSVQRILDGKGLDD
;
A
#
# COMPACT_ATOMS: atom_id res chain seq x y z
N ALA A 1 60.39 13.24 -30.76
CA ALA A 1 61.15 13.90 -31.83
C ALA A 1 60.46 13.64 -33.15
N ARG A 2 60.41 14.64 -34.04
CA ARG A 2 59.85 14.64 -35.41
C ARG A 2 58.37 14.27 -35.59
N GLU A 3 57.72 15.08 -36.42
CA GLU A 3 56.39 14.87 -37.02
C GLU A 3 56.53 14.05 -38.32
N HIS A 4 55.42 13.72 -38.98
CA HIS A 4 55.08 14.23 -40.32
C HIS A 4 53.71 13.72 -40.84
N HIS A 5 53.19 14.48 -41.82
CA HIS A 5 52.00 14.40 -42.70
C HIS A 5 51.35 13.03 -43.04
N GLY A 6 50.12 12.95 -43.58
CA GLY A 6 49.11 14.00 -43.87
C GLY A 6 48.51 13.96 -45.29
N GLY A 7 47.20 14.26 -45.42
CA GLY A 7 46.47 14.38 -46.71
C GLY A 7 45.91 13.07 -47.31
N LEU A 8 45.02 13.07 -48.30
CA LEU A 8 44.25 14.17 -48.94
C LEU A 8 43.00 13.63 -49.71
N HIS A 9 42.15 14.53 -50.24
CA HIS A 9 40.85 14.30 -50.92
C HIS A 9 40.86 13.31 -52.14
N ARG A 10 39.72 12.77 -52.62
CA ARG A 10 38.77 13.45 -53.56
C ARG A 10 37.42 12.73 -53.83
N HIS A 11 36.55 13.49 -54.52
CA HIS A 11 35.23 13.22 -55.16
C HIS A 11 35.11 11.91 -55.98
N GLY A 12 33.92 11.45 -56.42
CA GLY A 12 32.53 11.95 -56.27
C GLY A 12 31.60 11.55 -57.44
N HIS A 13 30.43 12.22 -57.58
CA HIS A 13 29.24 11.93 -58.45
C HIS A 13 28.17 11.01 -57.80
N GLN A 14 26.85 11.27 -57.82
CA GLN A 14 25.88 11.70 -58.89
C GLN A 14 25.64 10.58 -59.93
N ARG A 15 24.45 10.28 -60.47
CA ARG A 15 23.04 10.79 -60.48
C ARG A 15 22.17 9.64 -61.11
N LEU A 16 20.83 9.51 -61.24
CA LEU A 16 19.49 10.15 -61.04
C LEU A 16 18.49 8.92 -60.97
N ASP A 17 17.15 8.92 -60.97
CA ASP A 17 16.01 9.71 -60.39
C ASP A 17 14.68 9.03 -60.87
N THR A 18 13.51 9.65 -60.65
CA THR A 18 12.17 9.38 -61.22
C THR A 18 11.27 8.31 -60.54
N GLY A 19 9.97 8.63 -60.43
CA GLY A 19 8.92 7.77 -59.85
C GLY A 19 7.87 8.52 -59.01
N ARG A 20 7.00 9.34 -59.63
CA ARG A 20 6.14 10.31 -58.89
C ARG A 20 4.69 10.40 -59.40
N HIS A 21 3.72 9.89 -58.62
CA HIS A 21 2.29 10.26 -58.68
C HIS A 21 1.72 10.31 -57.23
N HIS A 22 0.97 11.28 -56.67
CA HIS A 22 -0.08 12.25 -57.11
C HIS A 22 -1.40 11.54 -57.53
N ARG A 23 -2.62 11.81 -57.01
CA ARG A 23 -3.22 12.75 -56.00
C ARG A 23 -4.44 12.02 -55.33
N HIS A 24 -5.15 12.45 -54.27
CA HIS A 24 -5.99 13.66 -54.08
C HIS A 24 -6.51 13.81 -52.62
N PRO A 25 -6.89 15.02 -52.15
CA PRO A 25 -7.46 15.23 -50.80
C PRO A 25 -8.83 15.94 -50.71
N ARG A 26 -9.66 15.52 -49.72
CA ARG A 26 -10.83 16.23 -49.12
C ARG A 26 -12.03 16.52 -50.07
N PRO A 27 -13.23 16.86 -49.55
CA PRO A 27 -13.54 18.18 -48.95
C PRO A 27 -14.02 18.11 -47.47
N ALA A 28 -14.40 19.26 -46.90
CA ALA A 28 -15.02 19.38 -45.57
C ALA A 28 -16.17 20.41 -45.61
N LEU A 29 -17.20 20.18 -44.79
CA LEU A 29 -18.39 21.00 -44.55
C LEU A 29 -18.91 20.67 -43.13
N ASP A 30 -19.63 21.53 -42.40
CA ASP A 30 -19.56 23.00 -42.26
C ASP A 30 -20.10 23.34 -40.84
N SER A 31 -20.25 24.61 -40.52
CA SER A 31 -20.35 25.15 -39.16
C SER A 31 -21.76 25.62 -38.77
N LYS A 32 -22.18 25.33 -37.53
CA LYS A 32 -22.56 26.31 -36.48
C LYS A 32 -23.27 25.67 -35.26
N PRO A 33 -23.15 26.27 -34.06
CA PRO A 33 -23.92 25.88 -32.88
C PRO A 33 -25.30 26.56 -32.83
N ARG A 34 -26.22 26.04 -32.01
CA ARG A 34 -27.40 26.77 -31.52
C ARG A 34 -27.54 26.65 -30.00
N GLN A 35 -27.85 27.78 -29.35
CA GLN A 35 -28.23 27.84 -27.94
C GLN A 35 -29.75 27.70 -27.78
N GLY A 36 -30.22 27.27 -26.60
CA GLY A 36 -31.65 27.10 -26.31
C GLY A 36 -31.96 26.97 -24.81
N ARG A 37 -31.90 28.09 -24.07
CA ARG A 37 -32.55 28.27 -22.75
C ARG A 37 -34.01 28.76 -22.95
N PRO A 38 -34.80 29.08 -21.90
CA PRO A 38 -35.30 28.19 -20.86
C PRO A 38 -36.83 28.35 -20.64
N ARG A 39 -37.44 27.50 -19.81
CA ARG A 39 -38.73 27.75 -19.10
C ARG A 39 -38.59 27.08 -17.71
N HIS A 40 -38.82 27.69 -16.54
CA HIS A 40 -39.91 28.54 -16.03
C HIS A 40 -41.30 27.85 -16.12
N HIS A 41 -42.18 27.87 -15.11
CA HIS A 41 -42.22 28.72 -13.89
C HIS A 41 -42.69 27.92 -12.62
N PRO A 42 -43.36 28.45 -11.56
CA PRO A 42 -42.99 28.13 -10.17
C PRO A 42 -44.12 27.49 -9.31
N ASP A 43 -43.95 27.57 -7.98
CA ASP A 43 -44.92 27.33 -6.90
C ASP A 43 -45.37 25.85 -6.71
N ALA A 44 -45.67 25.40 -5.49
CA ALA A 44 -46.24 26.17 -4.37
C ALA A 44 -45.52 26.02 -3.01
N ARG A 45 -45.57 27.12 -2.25
CA ARG A 45 -45.31 27.18 -0.80
C ARG A 45 -46.21 26.22 -0.02
N ARG A 46 -45.69 25.62 1.06
CA ARG A 46 -46.50 25.27 2.25
C ARG A 46 -45.66 25.17 3.53
N GLU A 47 -45.19 26.31 4.01
CA GLU A 47 -44.80 26.46 5.42
C GLU A 47 -46.06 26.35 6.30
N ARG A 48 -46.00 25.56 7.38
CA ARG A 48 -46.71 25.82 8.65
C ARG A 48 -45.87 25.32 9.83
N PRO A 49 -46.02 25.89 11.05
CA PRO A 49 -44.93 25.94 12.02
C PRO A 49 -45.21 25.22 13.34
N HIS A 50 -44.22 25.29 14.24
CA HIS A 50 -44.19 24.77 15.63
C HIS A 50 -44.04 23.23 15.73
N ARG A 51 -43.24 22.71 16.67
CA ARG A 51 -42.84 23.24 17.99
C ARG A 51 -41.33 23.29 18.23
N GLN A 52 -40.92 24.20 19.11
CA GLN A 52 -39.67 24.05 19.87
C GLN A 52 -39.92 23.11 21.06
N GLY A 53 -38.93 22.27 21.36
CA GLY A 53 -38.84 21.37 22.52
C GLY A 53 -37.36 21.28 22.91
N PRO A 54 -37.03 21.00 24.18
CA PRO A 54 -35.78 21.46 24.77
C PRO A 54 -34.53 20.81 24.19
N ALA A 55 -33.44 21.58 24.19
CA ALA A 55 -32.10 21.07 23.93
C ALA A 55 -31.70 20.03 24.99
N ASN A 56 -31.03 18.97 24.56
CA ASN A 56 -30.29 18.10 25.45
C ASN A 56 -28.90 17.86 24.84
N ALA A 57 -27.84 18.22 25.58
CA ALA A 57 -26.48 18.28 25.05
C ALA A 57 -25.65 17.09 25.53
N ALA A 58 -25.42 16.11 24.65
CA ALA A 58 -24.37 15.11 24.79
C ALA A 58 -24.11 14.41 23.45
N GLN A 59 -22.93 13.76 23.33
CA GLN A 59 -22.61 12.74 22.33
C GLN A 59 -22.74 13.16 20.85
N GLY A 60 -21.82 14.02 20.40
CA GLY A 60 -21.46 14.03 18.98
C GLY A 60 -20.78 12.70 18.60
N PRO A 61 -21.19 11.98 17.54
CA PRO A 61 -20.57 10.72 17.18
C PRO A 61 -19.23 10.99 16.49
N GLU A 62 -18.12 10.78 17.19
CA GLU A 62 -16.79 10.75 16.59
C GLU A 62 -16.67 9.54 15.66
N ARG A 63 -17.16 9.69 14.42
CA ARG A 63 -16.97 8.73 13.34
C ARG A 63 -15.53 8.79 12.86
N GLN A 64 -14.61 8.30 13.68
CA GLN A 64 -13.30 7.86 13.20
C GLN A 64 -13.56 6.95 12.00
N ARG A 65 -13.01 7.32 10.83
CA ARG A 65 -12.99 6.42 9.67
C ARG A 65 -12.16 5.21 10.09
N LEU A 66 -12.85 4.13 10.44
CA LEU A 66 -12.23 2.85 10.78
C LEU A 66 -11.48 2.35 9.54
N GLN A 67 -10.20 2.71 9.44
CA GLN A 67 -9.32 2.24 8.38
C GLN A 67 -9.25 0.71 8.52
N SER A 68 -9.35 -0.01 7.40
CA SER A 68 -9.34 -1.47 7.43
C SER A 68 -8.02 -1.99 8.02
N ARG A 69 -8.13 -2.96 8.93
CA ARG A 69 -7.01 -3.48 9.71
C ARG A 69 -6.00 -4.17 8.78
N PRO A 70 -4.69 -3.85 8.82
CA PRO A 70 -3.70 -4.39 7.89
C PRO A 70 -3.58 -5.92 8.03
N PRO A 71 -3.42 -6.65 6.90
CA PRO A 71 -3.15 -8.09 6.94
C PRO A 71 -1.95 -8.42 7.85
N GLY A 72 -2.18 -9.30 8.82
CA GLY A 72 -1.19 -9.71 9.83
C GLY A 72 -1.31 -9.05 11.20
N MET A 73 -2.15 -8.02 11.39
CA MET A 73 -2.43 -7.47 12.74
C MET A 73 -3.47 -8.32 13.49
N GLY A 74 -3.04 -9.47 14.01
CA GLY A 74 -3.86 -10.35 14.86
C GLY A 74 -3.70 -10.06 16.34
N GLY A 75 -4.60 -9.26 16.91
CA GLY A 75 -4.74 -9.00 18.36
C GLY A 75 -6.22 -8.81 18.72
N THR A 76 -6.69 -9.42 19.80
CA THR A 76 -8.06 -9.28 20.32
C THR A 76 -8.12 -8.16 21.34
N GLU A 77 -9.29 -7.54 21.56
CA GLU A 77 -9.45 -6.44 22.53
C GLU A 77 -9.00 -6.83 23.98
N MET A 78 -8.99 -8.13 24.27
CA MET A 78 -8.44 -8.73 25.50
C MET A 78 -6.92 -8.54 25.67
N SER A 79 -6.13 -8.28 24.62
CA SER A 79 -4.68 -8.07 24.77
C SER A 79 -4.33 -6.75 25.44
N ASP A 80 -5.19 -5.75 25.30
CA ASP A 80 -4.84 -4.38 25.63
C ASP A 80 -4.99 -4.12 27.14
N GLN A 81 -5.88 -4.88 27.80
CA GLN A 81 -5.92 -4.99 29.26
C GLN A 81 -4.70 -5.75 29.82
N LYS A 82 -4.20 -6.78 29.12
CA LYS A 82 -3.04 -7.57 29.59
C LYS A 82 -1.75 -6.75 29.60
N TRP A 83 -1.55 -5.89 28.61
CA TRP A 83 -0.30 -5.17 28.37
C TRP A 83 -0.37 -3.68 28.75
N GLN A 84 -1.31 -3.27 29.61
CA GLN A 84 -1.53 -1.85 29.90
C GLN A 84 -0.27 -1.14 30.43
N GLN A 85 0.46 -1.76 31.37
CA GLN A 85 1.66 -1.14 31.96
C GLN A 85 2.82 -1.07 30.95
N GLU A 86 2.99 -2.13 30.14
CA GLU A 86 3.93 -2.16 29.03
C GLU A 86 3.61 -1.09 27.98
N PHE A 87 2.33 -0.92 27.62
CA PHE A 87 1.87 0.13 26.71
C PHE A 87 2.15 1.52 27.29
N GLU A 88 1.78 1.80 28.53
CA GLU A 88 2.03 3.09 29.19
C GLU A 88 3.53 3.45 29.21
N ALA A 89 4.40 2.48 29.54
CA ALA A 89 5.84 2.66 29.49
C ALA A 89 6.36 2.93 28.05
N LEU A 90 5.90 2.17 27.05
CA LEU A 90 6.29 2.36 25.66
C LEU A 90 5.80 3.71 25.10
N ARG A 91 4.56 4.12 25.42
CA ARG A 91 4.00 5.43 25.02
C ARG A 91 4.84 6.58 25.59
N ALA A 92 5.17 6.52 26.89
CA ALA A 92 6.02 7.52 27.53
C ALA A 92 7.42 7.64 26.87
N ILE A 93 8.02 6.50 26.51
CA ILE A 93 9.33 6.46 25.83
C ILE A 93 9.27 7.05 24.41
N ILE A 94 8.15 6.88 23.69
CA ILE A 94 8.02 7.35 22.31
C ILE A 94 7.61 8.83 22.25
N LEU A 95 6.77 9.33 23.15
CA LEU A 95 6.36 10.74 23.18
C LEU A 95 7.55 11.69 23.39
N ASP A 96 8.56 11.26 24.17
CA ASP A 96 9.86 11.92 24.36
C ASP A 96 10.65 12.16 23.04
N SER A 97 10.26 11.50 21.94
CA SER A 97 10.89 11.68 20.62
C SER A 97 10.27 12.75 19.73
N GLY A 98 9.15 13.37 20.15
CA GLY A 98 8.44 14.38 19.38
C GLY A 98 7.59 13.82 18.22
N LEU A 99 7.11 12.57 18.35
CA LEU A 99 6.12 11.98 17.44
C LEU A 99 4.70 12.24 17.92
N GLU A 100 3.79 12.50 16.98
CA GLU A 100 2.35 12.67 17.25
C GLU A 100 1.67 11.31 17.43
N GLU A 101 1.00 11.10 18.56
CA GLU A 101 0.17 9.90 18.79
C GLU A 101 -1.21 10.02 18.11
N GLN A 102 -1.62 8.97 17.42
CA GLN A 102 -2.92 8.82 16.76
C GLN A 102 -3.41 7.39 16.96
N VAL A 103 -4.72 7.18 17.18
CA VAL A 103 -5.28 5.82 17.18
C VAL A 103 -5.45 5.36 15.73
N LYS A 104 -4.79 4.27 15.34
CA LYS A 104 -4.97 3.63 14.02
C LYS A 104 -5.22 2.14 14.20
N TRP A 105 -6.26 1.63 13.56
CA TRP A 105 -6.67 0.22 13.66
C TRP A 105 -6.96 -0.27 15.09
N GLY A 106 -7.40 0.65 15.95
CA GLY A 106 -7.64 0.40 17.38
C GLY A 106 -6.38 0.37 18.25
N GLN A 107 -5.22 0.81 17.75
CA GLN A 107 -3.93 0.73 18.46
C GLN A 107 -3.16 2.07 18.46
N PRO A 108 -2.28 2.33 19.46
CA PRO A 108 -1.42 3.52 19.51
C PRO A 108 -0.41 3.60 18.35
N CYS A 109 -0.59 4.57 17.45
CA CYS A 109 0.28 4.80 16.29
C CYS A 109 0.96 6.16 16.37
N PHE A 110 2.28 6.17 16.28
CA PHE A 110 3.12 7.36 16.39
C PHE A 110 3.59 7.80 15.01
N THR A 111 3.40 9.08 14.72
CA THR A 111 3.54 9.63 13.38
C THR A 111 4.43 10.87 13.34
N LEU A 112 5.13 11.06 12.22
CA LEU A 112 5.87 12.27 11.90
C LEU A 112 5.14 12.93 10.72
N GLU A 113 4.57 14.11 10.93
CA GLU A 113 3.81 14.84 9.89
C GLU A 113 2.68 13.96 9.31
N GLY A 114 1.97 13.22 10.18
CA GLY A 114 0.94 12.23 9.82
C GLY A 114 1.44 10.91 9.23
N ARG A 115 2.73 10.78 8.89
CA ARG A 115 3.35 9.57 8.32
C ARG A 115 3.70 8.57 9.43
N ASN A 116 3.29 7.32 9.30
CA ASN A 116 3.45 6.30 10.34
C ASN A 116 4.93 5.90 10.56
N VAL A 117 5.43 6.04 11.79
CA VAL A 117 6.82 5.69 12.16
C VAL A 117 6.87 4.40 12.98
N VAL A 118 6.08 4.33 14.07
CA VAL A 118 5.99 3.16 14.96
C VAL A 118 4.56 2.96 15.47
N LEU A 119 4.17 1.72 15.76
CA LEU A 119 2.89 1.33 16.32
C LEU A 119 3.11 0.40 17.52
N ILE A 120 2.40 0.59 18.62
CA ILE A 120 2.36 -0.38 19.73
C ILE A 120 1.24 -1.38 19.42
N HIS A 121 1.49 -2.68 19.52
CA HIS A 121 0.46 -3.71 19.29
C HIS A 121 0.55 -4.88 20.28
N GLY A 122 -0.60 -5.23 20.87
CA GLY A 122 -0.77 -6.37 21.78
C GLY A 122 -0.99 -7.69 21.04
N PHE A 123 -0.33 -8.75 21.50
CA PHE A 123 -0.57 -10.14 21.09
C PHE A 123 -0.82 -11.00 22.34
N LYS A 124 -1.22 -12.27 22.16
CA LYS A 124 -1.48 -13.18 23.30
C LYS A 124 -0.28 -13.35 24.23
N GLU A 125 0.92 -13.55 23.66
CA GLU A 125 2.14 -13.91 24.42
C GLU A 125 3.17 -12.78 24.57
N TYR A 126 3.01 -11.67 23.84
CA TYR A 126 3.92 -10.51 23.90
C TYR A 126 3.18 -9.21 23.51
N CYS A 127 3.75 -8.05 23.85
CA CYS A 127 3.46 -6.79 23.16
C CYS A 127 4.65 -6.39 22.27
N ALA A 128 4.46 -5.50 21.30
CA ALA A 128 5.53 -5.13 20.38
C ALA A 128 5.47 -3.67 19.92
N LEU A 129 6.65 -3.11 19.63
CA LEU A 129 6.81 -1.96 18.74
C LEU A 129 6.99 -2.45 17.30
N LEU A 130 6.03 -2.12 16.44
CA LEU A 130 6.07 -2.37 15.00
C LEU A 130 6.59 -1.11 14.29
N PHE A 131 7.81 -1.17 13.74
CA PHE A 131 8.39 -0.11 12.93
C PHE A 131 8.03 -0.32 11.45
N PHE A 132 7.37 0.65 10.82
CA PHE A 132 6.80 0.48 9.47
C PHE A 132 7.86 0.31 8.37
N LYS A 133 9.02 0.95 8.54
CA LYS A 133 10.21 0.83 7.67
C LYS A 133 11.33 -0.01 8.31
N GLY A 134 11.00 -0.90 9.25
CA GLY A 134 11.97 -1.67 10.04
C GLY A 134 12.99 -2.48 9.22
N ALA A 135 12.68 -2.83 7.97
CA ALA A 135 13.61 -3.48 7.04
C ALA A 135 14.75 -2.57 6.51
N LEU A 136 14.69 -1.26 6.79
CA LEU A 136 15.72 -0.27 6.45
C LEU A 136 16.48 0.24 7.69
N MET A 137 16.05 -0.18 8.89
CA MET A 137 16.64 0.25 10.16
C MET A 137 17.94 -0.47 10.45
N GLN A 138 18.83 0.22 11.17
CA GLN A 138 20.05 -0.39 11.68
C GLN A 138 19.71 -1.25 12.91
N ASP A 139 20.04 -2.55 12.85
CA ASP A 139 19.83 -3.49 13.96
C ASP A 139 21.15 -4.02 14.53
N PRO A 140 22.01 -3.17 15.14
CA PRO A 140 23.29 -3.60 15.72
C PRO A 140 23.14 -4.49 16.96
N LYS A 141 21.92 -4.84 17.37
CA LYS A 141 21.63 -5.77 18.47
C LYS A 141 20.92 -7.06 18.03
N ASN A 142 20.55 -7.17 16.76
CA ASN A 142 19.78 -8.29 16.20
C ASN A 142 18.46 -8.56 16.96
N VAL A 143 17.69 -7.50 17.23
CA VAL A 143 16.43 -7.52 18.00
C VAL A 143 15.16 -7.22 17.18
N LEU A 144 15.29 -6.86 15.90
CA LEU A 144 14.17 -6.54 15.01
C LEU A 144 13.65 -7.78 14.26
N ILE A 145 12.60 -8.36 14.81
CA ILE A 145 12.01 -9.61 14.30
C ILE A 145 11.12 -9.33 13.07
N GLN A 146 11.33 -10.08 11.99
CA GLN A 146 10.38 -10.16 10.88
C GLN A 146 9.16 -10.99 11.33
N GLN A 147 7.95 -10.43 11.26
CA GLN A 147 6.77 -11.07 11.84
C GLN A 147 6.40 -12.41 11.15
N THR A 148 6.47 -12.43 9.81
CA THR A 148 6.41 -13.64 8.96
C THR A 148 7.29 -13.42 7.74
N GLU A 149 7.68 -14.49 7.04
CA GLU A 149 8.52 -14.46 5.82
C GLU A 149 8.02 -13.47 4.74
N ASN A 150 6.71 -13.23 4.69
CA ASN A 150 6.04 -12.40 3.69
C ASN A 150 5.94 -10.92 4.10
N VAL A 151 6.24 -10.56 5.36
CA VAL A 151 6.29 -9.17 5.82
C VAL A 151 7.60 -8.54 5.38
N GLN A 152 7.56 -7.82 4.26
CA GLN A 152 8.75 -7.23 3.66
C GLN A 152 9.28 -6.02 4.45
N ALA A 153 8.44 -4.99 4.64
CA ALA A 153 8.84 -3.67 5.13
C ALA A 153 8.99 -3.56 6.66
N ALA A 154 8.05 -4.12 7.42
CA ALA A 154 7.98 -3.88 8.85
C ALA A 154 8.85 -4.84 9.67
N ARG A 155 9.26 -4.41 10.87
CA ARG A 155 9.88 -5.27 11.89
C ARG A 155 9.29 -4.99 13.26
N GLN A 156 9.35 -5.98 14.14
CA GLN A 156 8.86 -5.91 15.51
C GLN A 156 10.02 -5.99 16.51
N LEU A 157 10.09 -5.04 17.44
CA LEU A 157 10.78 -5.24 18.71
C LEU A 157 9.73 -5.73 19.72
N ARG A 158 9.90 -6.94 20.26
CA ARG A 158 8.91 -7.62 21.12
C ARG A 158 9.31 -7.55 22.59
N PHE A 159 8.31 -7.53 23.46
CA PHE A 159 8.48 -7.48 24.92
C PHE A 159 7.49 -8.42 25.61
N THR A 160 7.95 -9.03 26.69
CA THR A 160 7.19 -9.99 27.51
C THR A 160 6.92 -9.49 28.93
N THR A 161 7.63 -8.44 29.36
CA THR A 161 7.52 -7.84 30.70
C THR A 161 7.87 -6.35 30.70
N LEU A 162 7.29 -5.58 31.61
CA LEU A 162 7.64 -4.19 31.89
C LEU A 162 9.14 -3.97 32.18
N ASP A 163 9.80 -4.90 32.88
CA ASP A 163 11.24 -4.78 33.20
C ASP A 163 12.15 -5.04 31.99
N GLU A 164 11.67 -5.75 30.97
CA GLU A 164 12.34 -5.82 29.67
C GLU A 164 12.32 -4.47 28.94
N ILE A 165 11.19 -3.76 28.97
CA ILE A 165 11.06 -2.40 28.40
C ILE A 165 11.97 -1.42 29.14
N ARG A 166 11.95 -1.42 30.48
CA ARG A 166 12.83 -0.58 31.33
C ARG A 166 14.31 -0.83 31.02
N ARG A 167 14.74 -2.10 31.00
CA ARG A 167 16.12 -2.51 30.66
C ARG A 167 16.52 -2.09 29.25
N LEU A 168 15.57 -2.04 28.32
CA LEU A 168 15.81 -1.70 26.92
C LEU A 168 15.56 -0.22 26.56
N GLU A 169 15.16 0.66 27.49
CA GLU A 169 14.76 2.06 27.20
C GLU A 169 15.73 2.79 26.24
N LYS A 170 17.04 2.77 26.54
CA LYS A 170 18.09 3.39 25.70
C LYS A 170 18.17 2.79 24.29
N THR A 171 17.82 1.51 24.14
CA THR A 171 17.68 0.84 22.85
C THR A 171 16.43 1.34 22.14
N ILE A 172 15.29 1.37 22.82
CA ILE A 172 14.00 1.81 22.26
C ILE A 172 14.12 3.24 21.72
N LYS A 173 14.66 4.18 22.52
CA LYS A 173 14.90 5.57 22.10
C LYS A 173 15.83 5.69 20.89
N ALA A 174 16.87 4.86 20.79
CA ALA A 174 17.75 4.82 19.63
C ALA A 174 17.03 4.33 18.35
N TYR A 175 16.20 3.29 18.45
CA TYR A 175 15.48 2.71 17.30
C TYR A 175 14.33 3.62 16.85
N VAL A 176 13.63 4.29 17.78
CA VAL A 176 12.67 5.35 17.44
C VAL A 176 13.35 6.50 16.71
N LYS A 177 14.55 6.94 17.16
CA LYS A 177 15.34 7.97 16.48
C LYS A 177 15.78 7.57 15.07
N ASP A 178 16.19 6.32 14.85
CA ASP A 178 16.53 5.80 13.52
C ASP A 178 15.31 5.74 12.58
N ALA A 179 14.17 5.27 13.09
CA ALA A 179 12.91 5.26 12.35
C ALA A 179 12.45 6.69 11.96
N ILE A 180 12.64 7.69 12.84
CA ILE A 180 12.43 9.11 12.53
C ILE A 180 13.40 9.60 11.45
N ALA A 181 14.67 9.20 11.49
CA ALA A 181 15.66 9.59 10.49
C ALA A 181 15.35 9.01 9.09
N LEU A 182 14.90 7.75 9.03
CA LEU A 182 14.42 7.10 7.81
C LEU A 182 13.13 7.71 7.24
N GLU A 183 12.28 8.26 8.10
CA GLU A 183 11.10 9.00 7.65
C GLU A 183 11.49 10.40 7.14
N LYS A 184 12.40 11.10 7.82
CA LYS A 184 12.91 12.42 7.37
C LYS A 184 13.73 12.35 6.08
N SER A 185 14.48 11.28 5.84
CA SER A 185 15.23 11.08 4.58
C SER A 185 14.35 10.70 3.39
N GLY A 186 13.05 10.42 3.61
CA GLY A 186 12.14 9.97 2.55
C GLY A 186 12.42 8.56 2.03
N ALA A 187 13.23 7.77 2.73
CA ALA A 187 13.63 6.42 2.33
C ALA A 187 12.40 5.52 2.09
N LYS A 188 12.46 4.70 1.03
CA LYS A 188 11.37 3.80 0.60
C LYS A 188 11.87 2.36 0.59
N VAL A 189 11.04 1.45 1.10
CA VAL A 189 11.31 0.01 1.02
C VAL A 189 11.17 -0.43 -0.44
N ALA A 190 12.20 -1.09 -0.97
CA ALA A 190 12.09 -1.82 -2.23
C ALA A 190 11.23 -3.07 -2.00
N PHE A 191 9.98 -3.03 -2.45
CA PHE A 191 9.10 -4.18 -2.42
C PHE A 191 9.37 -5.10 -3.60
N LYS A 192 9.36 -6.42 -3.35
CA LYS A 192 9.38 -7.46 -4.38
C LYS A 192 8.23 -7.24 -5.40
N LYS A 193 8.55 -7.28 -6.68
CA LYS A 193 7.59 -7.29 -7.80
C LYS A 193 6.75 -8.57 -7.78
N THR A 194 5.58 -8.56 -8.42
CA THR A 194 4.75 -9.79 -8.58
C THR A 194 5.56 -10.95 -9.18
N THR A 195 6.44 -10.67 -10.13
CA THR A 195 7.33 -11.63 -10.82
C THR A 195 8.40 -12.28 -9.93
N GLU A 196 8.58 -11.83 -8.69
CA GLU A 196 9.52 -12.41 -7.72
C GLU A 196 8.83 -13.38 -6.74
N PHE A 197 7.53 -13.63 -6.92
CA PHE A 197 6.77 -14.63 -6.17
C PHE A 197 6.64 -15.90 -7.00
N SER A 198 6.63 -17.06 -6.32
CA SER A 198 6.40 -18.35 -6.98
C SER A 198 5.02 -18.36 -7.66
N PHE A 199 5.04 -18.46 -8.98
CA PHE A 199 3.86 -18.66 -9.81
C PHE A 199 3.56 -20.16 -9.87
N PRO A 200 2.36 -20.63 -9.47
CA PRO A 200 2.02 -22.06 -9.56
C PRO A 200 1.86 -22.49 -11.02
N GLU A 201 2.43 -23.64 -11.38
CA GLU A 201 2.17 -24.27 -12.69
C GLU A 201 0.67 -24.51 -12.90
N GLU A 202 -0.08 -24.80 -11.84
CA GLU A 202 -1.52 -25.03 -11.93
C GLU A 202 -2.32 -23.74 -12.20
N LEU A 203 -1.76 -22.57 -11.91
CA LEU A 203 -2.34 -21.28 -12.29
C LEU A 203 -2.06 -20.99 -13.77
N GLU A 204 -0.85 -21.28 -14.23
CA GLU A 204 -0.43 -21.10 -15.63
C GLU A 204 -1.26 -21.97 -16.58
N ARG A 205 -1.37 -23.28 -16.29
CA ARG A 205 -2.24 -24.20 -17.05
C ARG A 205 -3.69 -23.70 -17.11
N LYS A 206 -4.25 -23.24 -15.99
CA LYS A 206 -5.62 -22.72 -15.93
C LYS A 206 -5.80 -21.39 -16.70
N MET A 207 -4.73 -20.60 -16.85
CA MET A 207 -4.71 -19.40 -17.68
C MET A 207 -4.58 -19.70 -19.18
N ASP A 208 -3.97 -20.83 -19.54
CA ASP A 208 -3.88 -21.29 -20.92
C ASP A 208 -5.21 -21.95 -21.36
N ASP A 209 -5.85 -22.72 -20.47
CA ASP A 209 -7.22 -23.23 -20.65
C ASP A 209 -8.27 -22.10 -20.75
N LEU A 210 -8.03 -20.97 -20.07
CA LEU A 210 -8.95 -19.83 -20.00
C LEU A 210 -8.20 -18.50 -20.15
N PRO A 211 -7.89 -18.05 -21.38
CA PRO A 211 -7.12 -16.82 -21.63
C PRO A 211 -7.72 -15.55 -21.00
N ALA A 212 -9.04 -15.49 -20.81
CA ALA A 212 -9.69 -14.39 -20.09
C ALA A 212 -9.24 -14.26 -18.62
N LEU A 213 -8.88 -15.39 -17.97
CA LEU A 213 -8.33 -15.39 -16.61
C LEU A 213 -6.93 -14.79 -16.58
N ARG A 214 -6.12 -15.00 -17.62
CA ARG A 214 -4.79 -14.40 -17.77
C ARG A 214 -4.90 -12.88 -17.81
N THR A 215 -5.71 -12.35 -18.74
CA THR A 215 -5.95 -10.91 -18.87
C THR A 215 -6.48 -10.30 -17.56
N ALA A 216 -7.54 -10.88 -16.98
CA ALA A 216 -8.13 -10.35 -15.76
C ALA A 216 -7.15 -10.37 -14.56
N PHE A 217 -6.28 -11.38 -14.46
CA PHE A 217 -5.23 -11.42 -13.44
C PHE A 217 -4.12 -10.38 -13.67
N GLU A 218 -3.71 -10.18 -14.92
CA GLU A 218 -2.69 -9.18 -15.29
C GLU A 218 -3.21 -7.74 -15.07
N GLU A 219 -4.52 -7.51 -15.19
CA GLU A 219 -5.20 -6.25 -14.84
C GLU A 219 -5.39 -6.03 -13.32
N LEU A 220 -5.29 -7.07 -12.48
CA LEU A 220 -5.34 -6.89 -11.03
C LEU A 220 -4.16 -6.03 -10.54
N THR A 221 -4.39 -5.20 -9.51
CA THR A 221 -3.29 -4.44 -8.89
C THR A 221 -2.21 -5.38 -8.34
N PRO A 222 -0.91 -5.00 -8.34
CA PRO A 222 0.17 -5.87 -7.86
C PRO A 222 -0.03 -6.40 -6.43
N GLY A 223 -0.75 -5.65 -5.58
CA GLY A 223 -1.16 -6.11 -4.25
C GLY A 223 -2.15 -7.29 -4.28
N ARG A 224 -3.16 -7.22 -5.17
CA ARG A 224 -4.15 -8.30 -5.39
C ARG A 224 -3.48 -9.53 -6.04
N GLN A 225 -2.67 -9.33 -7.08
CA GLN A 225 -1.89 -10.41 -7.72
C GLN A 225 -1.04 -11.17 -6.69
N ARG A 226 -0.25 -10.43 -5.89
CA ARG A 226 0.59 -11.01 -4.83
C ARG A 226 -0.23 -11.76 -3.78
N ALA A 227 -1.41 -11.26 -3.40
CA ALA A 227 -2.28 -11.94 -2.44
C ALA A 227 -2.73 -13.32 -2.98
N TYR A 228 -3.12 -13.39 -4.25
CA TYR A 228 -3.46 -14.66 -4.90
C TYR A 228 -2.26 -15.60 -5.04
N LEU A 229 -1.08 -15.12 -5.49
CA LEU A 229 0.11 -15.97 -5.60
C LEU A 229 0.52 -16.55 -4.23
N LEU A 230 0.49 -15.76 -3.16
CA LEU A 230 0.75 -16.26 -1.80
C LEU A 230 -0.34 -17.24 -1.32
N HIS A 231 -1.61 -16.99 -1.65
CA HIS A 231 -2.70 -17.91 -1.33
C HIS A 231 -2.57 -19.24 -2.06
N PHE A 232 -2.16 -19.26 -3.33
CA PHE A 232 -1.96 -20.51 -4.06
C PHE A 232 -0.67 -21.20 -3.61
N SER A 233 0.48 -20.54 -3.69
CA SER A 233 1.80 -21.14 -3.45
C SER A 233 2.06 -21.54 -1.99
N SER A 234 1.25 -21.09 -1.02
CA SER A 234 1.27 -21.62 0.36
C SER A 234 0.72 -23.05 0.49
N ALA A 235 0.05 -23.60 -0.53
CA ALA A 235 -0.37 -25.00 -0.55
C ALA A 235 0.72 -25.91 -1.15
N LYS A 236 1.25 -26.83 -0.33
CA LYS A 236 2.29 -27.78 -0.75
C LYS A 236 1.80 -28.82 -1.78
N GLN A 237 0.54 -29.23 -1.70
CA GLN A 237 -0.07 -30.22 -2.62
C GLN A 237 -0.70 -29.54 -3.84
N ALA A 238 -0.40 -30.03 -5.05
CA ALA A 238 -0.94 -29.54 -6.32
C ALA A 238 -2.48 -29.44 -6.32
N LYS A 239 -3.16 -30.53 -5.93
CA LYS A 239 -4.63 -30.60 -5.80
C LYS A 239 -5.23 -29.52 -4.88
N THR A 240 -4.47 -29.04 -3.89
CA THR A 240 -4.90 -27.93 -3.03
C THR A 240 -4.66 -26.57 -3.68
N ARG A 241 -3.64 -26.43 -4.55
CA ARG A 241 -3.44 -25.24 -5.39
C ARG A 241 -4.56 -25.13 -6.43
N GLU A 242 -4.81 -26.19 -7.19
CA GLU A 242 -5.93 -26.33 -8.14
C GLU A 242 -7.26 -25.91 -7.49
N ALA A 243 -7.61 -26.51 -6.34
CA ALA A 243 -8.87 -26.22 -5.64
C ALA A 243 -8.97 -24.80 -5.04
N ARG A 244 -7.84 -24.09 -4.83
CA ARG A 244 -7.81 -22.67 -4.44
C ARG A 244 -7.94 -21.76 -5.66
N ILE A 245 -7.28 -22.11 -6.76
CA ILE A 245 -7.34 -21.41 -8.05
C ILE A 245 -8.77 -21.45 -8.58
N GLU A 246 -9.40 -22.63 -8.67
CA GLU A 246 -10.78 -22.78 -9.17
C GLU A 246 -11.78 -21.91 -8.41
N LYS A 247 -11.71 -21.91 -7.07
CA LYS A 247 -12.54 -21.06 -6.19
C LYS A 247 -12.26 -19.55 -6.35
N SER A 248 -11.13 -19.20 -6.94
CA SER A 248 -10.71 -17.81 -7.18
C SER A 248 -11.02 -17.31 -8.59
N VAL A 249 -11.24 -18.20 -9.57
CA VAL A 249 -11.45 -17.85 -11.00
C VAL A 249 -12.44 -16.72 -11.16
N GLN A 250 -13.68 -16.87 -10.66
CA GLN A 250 -14.71 -15.85 -10.81
C GLN A 250 -14.35 -14.53 -10.10
N ARG A 251 -13.67 -14.58 -8.94
CA ARG A 251 -13.24 -13.37 -8.24
C ARG A 251 -12.16 -12.60 -9.01
N ILE A 252 -11.25 -13.32 -9.67
CA ILE A 252 -10.22 -12.73 -10.55
C ILE A 252 -10.89 -12.12 -11.80
N LEU A 253 -11.82 -12.84 -12.44
CA LEU A 253 -12.61 -12.32 -13.58
C LEU A 253 -13.47 -11.10 -13.21
N ASP A 254 -13.98 -11.03 -11.97
CA ASP A 254 -14.66 -9.86 -11.41
C ASP A 254 -13.70 -8.69 -11.07
N GLY A 255 -12.38 -8.83 -11.28
CA GLY A 255 -11.35 -7.85 -10.93
C GLY A 255 -11.07 -7.69 -9.43
N LYS A 256 -11.59 -8.61 -8.59
CA LYS A 256 -11.53 -8.55 -7.12
C LYS A 256 -10.22 -9.15 -6.58
N GLY A 257 -9.79 -8.69 -5.42
CA GLY A 257 -8.72 -9.30 -4.64
C GLY A 257 -9.18 -10.57 -3.93
N LEU A 258 -8.31 -11.18 -3.13
CA LEU A 258 -8.65 -12.38 -2.36
C LEU A 258 -9.75 -12.10 -1.30
N ASP A 259 -9.64 -10.97 -0.60
CA ASP A 259 -10.43 -10.62 0.59
C ASP A 259 -11.49 -9.50 0.37
N ASP A 260 -11.72 -9.11 -0.89
CA ASP A 260 -12.65 -8.04 -1.35
C ASP A 260 -14.15 -8.42 -1.38
#